data_AF-G5NHW6-F1
#
_entry.id   AF-G5NHW6-F1
#
_cell.length_a   1.000
_cell.length_b   1.000
_cell.length_c   1.000
_cell.angle_alpha   90.00
_cell.angle_beta   90.00
_cell.angle_gamma   90.00
#
_symmetry.space_group_name_H-M   'P 1'
#
loop_
_entity.id
_entity.type
_entity.pdbx_description
1 polymer ?
#
loop_
_entity_poly.entity_id
_entity_poly.type
_entity_poly.pdbx_seq_one_letter_code
_entity_poly.pdbx_strand_id
1 'polypeptide(L)' 'MLLERLQQWALERHSLIVLFERNHFPFLTRCQRVWQLRDGALTPLC' A
#
# COMPACT_ATOMS: atom_id res chain seq x y z
N MET A 1 -5.62 5.35 -13.37
CA MET A 1 -4.18 5.30 -12.98
C MET A 1 -3.75 3.87 -12.66
N LEU A 2 -2.45 3.53 -12.73
CA LEU A 2 -1.93 2.17 -12.52
C LEU A 2 -2.39 1.52 -11.20
N LEU A 3 -2.37 2.29 -10.09
CA LEU A 3 -2.76 1.79 -8.77
C LEU A 3 -4.23 1.42 -8.64
N GLU A 4 -5.14 2.16 -9.30
CA GLU A 4 -6.57 1.84 -9.30
C GLU A 4 -6.84 0.52 -10.05
N ARG A 5 -6.16 0.31 -11.18
CA ARG A 5 -6.23 -0.95 -11.94
C ARG A 5 -5.70 -2.12 -11.12
N LEU A 6 -4.61 -1.89 -10.38
CA LEU A 6 -4.02 -2.90 -9.51
C LEU A 6 -4.94 -3.26 -8.34
N GLN A 7 -5.58 -2.26 -7.72
CA GLN A 7 -6.58 -2.47 -6.67
C GLN A 7 -7.76 -3.28 -7.20
N GLN A 8 -8.31 -2.92 -8.36
CA GLN A 8 -9.43 -3.63 -8.97
C GLN A 8 -9.08 -5.10 -9.26
N TRP A 9 -7.89 -5.34 -9.84
CA TRP A 9 -7.40 -6.68 -10.11
C TRP A 9 -7.28 -7.54 -8.84
N ALA A 10 -6.81 -6.94 -7.74
CA ALA A 10 -6.66 -7.62 -6.45
C ALA A 10 -8.01 -7.98 -5.83
N LEU A 11 -8.99 -7.09 -5.91
CA LEU A 11 -10.35 -7.33 -5.43
C LEU A 11 -11.01 -8.49 -6.18
N GLU A 12 -10.93 -8.52 -7.51
CA GLU A 12 -11.50 -9.59 -8.33
C GLU A 12 -10.93 -10.98 -8.01
N ARG A 13 -9.68 -11.04 -7.53
CA ARG A 13 -8.94 -12.29 -7.31
C ARG A 13 -8.73 -12.64 -5.84
N HIS A 14 -9.24 -11.82 -4.93
CA HIS A 14 -8.99 -11.96 -3.49
C HIS A 14 -7.49 -11.99 -3.15
N SER A 15 -6.70 -11.20 -3.89
CA SER A 15 -5.25 -11.14 -3.73
C SER A 15 -4.84 -10.09 -2.70
N LEU A 16 -3.80 -10.37 -1.93
CA LEU A 16 -3.10 -9.39 -1.10
C LEU A 16 -1.97 -8.75 -1.90
N ILE A 17 -1.86 -7.43 -1.86
CA ILE A 17 -0.76 -6.67 -2.44
C ILE A 17 0.00 -5.96 -1.33
N VAL A 18 1.31 -6.17 -1.30
CA VAL A 18 2.23 -5.44 -0.43
C VAL A 18 3.09 -4.55 -1.32
N LEU A 19 3.03 -3.24 -1.08
CA LEU A 19 3.82 -2.24 -1.80
C LEU A 19 4.95 -1.75 -0.89
N PHE A 20 6.18 -1.80 -1.38
CA PHE A 20 7.33 -1.18 -0.74
C PHE A 20 7.68 0.10 -1.48
N GLU A 21 7.56 1.24 -0.81
CA GLU A 21 7.77 2.55 -1.41
C GLU A 21 8.49 3.46 -0.42
N ARG A 22 9.36 4.34 -0.92
CA ARG A 22 10.09 5.32 -0.11
C ARG A 22 9.34 6.67 -0.07
N ASN A 23 8.59 6.98 -1.12
CA ASN A 23 7.78 8.20 -1.23
C ASN A 23 6.32 7.93 -0.83
N HIS A 24 5.93 8.42 0.35
CA HIS A 24 4.59 8.17 0.90
C HIS A 24 3.43 8.64 0.00
N PHE A 25 3.63 9.72 -0.76
CA PHE A 25 2.61 10.26 -1.67
C PHE A 25 2.90 9.83 -3.12
N PRO A 26 1.91 9.35 -3.90
CA PRO A 26 0.45 9.35 -3.66
C PRO A 26 -0.14 8.01 -3.16
N PHE A 27 0.64 7.17 -2.48
CA PHE A 27 0.23 5.80 -2.14
C PHE A 27 -0.61 5.71 -0.86
N LEU A 28 -0.34 6.60 0.10
CA LEU A 28 -1.05 6.64 1.39
C LEU A 28 -2.58 6.62 1.26
N THR A 29 -3.13 7.34 0.28
CA THR A 29 -4.58 7.47 0.10
C THR A 29 -5.24 6.28 -0.61
N ARG A 30 -4.44 5.34 -1.13
CA ARG A 30 -4.91 4.19 -1.93
C ARG A 30 -4.68 2.85 -1.25
N CYS A 31 -3.91 2.82 -0.17
CA CYS A 31 -3.66 1.62 0.60
C CYS A 31 -4.71 1.44 1.70
N GLN A 32 -5.17 0.21 1.90
CA GLN A 32 -6.10 -0.13 2.98
C GLN A 32 -5.46 -0.04 4.37
N ARG A 33 -4.15 -0.31 4.44
CA ARG A 33 -3.33 -0.20 5.65
C ARG A 33 -1.94 0.29 5.24
N VAL A 34 -1.31 1.08 6.10
CA VAL A 34 0.03 1.60 5.86
C VAL A 34 0.89 1.51 7.11
N TRP A 35 2.14 1.08 6.90
CA TRP A 35 3.18 1.09 7.92
C TRP A 35 4.40 1.81 7.39
N GLN A 36 5.10 2.52 8.28
CA GLN A 36 6.42 3.05 8.04
C GLN A 36 7.46 2.09 8.62
N LEU A 37 8.40 1.64 7.78
CA LEU A 37 9.59 0.93 8.22
C LEU A 37 10.68 1.95 8.55
N ARG A 38 11.10 2.03 9.82
CA ARG A 38 12.19 2.88 10.29
C ARG A 38 13.02 2.11 11.30
N ASP A 39 14.33 2.04 11.08
CA ASP A 39 15.29 1.35 11.98
C ASP A 39 14.88 -0.09 12.32
N GLY A 40 14.30 -0.81 11.35
CA GLY A 40 13.82 -2.19 11.50
C GLY A 40 12.45 -2.34 12.19
N ALA A 41 11.85 -1.25 12.66
CA ALA A 41 10.53 -1.24 13.28
C ALA A 41 9.43 -0.78 12.31
N LEU A 42 8.26 -1.41 12.39
CA LEU A 42 7.06 -1.03 11.65
C LEU A 42 6.11 -0.22 12.55
N THR A 43 5.84 1.02 12.16
CA THR A 43 4.88 1.90 12.84
C THR A 43 3.66 2.13 11.96
N PRO A 44 2.41 1.90 12.44
CA PRO A 44 1.22 2.18 11.65
C PRO A 44 1.07 3.69 11.41
N LEU A 45 0.69 4.07 10.19
CA LEU A 45 0.48 5.48 9.81
C LEU A 45 -1.00 5.88 9.65
N CYS A 46 -1.91 4.91 9.63
CA CYS A 46 -3.35 5.12 9.52
C CYS A 46 -4.13 3.97 10.16
#